data_AF-A0A7S3CS02-F1
#
_entry.id   AF-A0A7S3CS02-F1
#
_cell.length_a   1.000
_cell.length_b   1.000
_cell.length_c   1.000
_cell.angle_alpha   90.00
_cell.angle_beta   90.00
_cell.angle_gamma   90.00
#
_symmetry.space_group_name_H-M   'P 1'
#
loop_
_entity.id
_entity.type
_entity.pdbx_description
1 polymer ?
#
loop_
_entity_poly.entity_id
_entity_poly.type
_entity_poly.pdbx_seq_one_letter_code
_entity_poly.pdbx_strand_id
1 'polypeptide(L)'
;MGIPENPAKHALYRTGNNNADVAVTWYFENMDDASLALPLRVPKAKNAAGAGQDLVDPEKVGMMTGMGLPEKKCIKALKSCDMNLERAMDWVFSHMDDNDDDEPEDSVMEEASNADVYKCAKPGFYKLQSFITHLGSSVHAGHYVCHIKKPVDPADPSNEQWVYYNDAKVALTDQAPFGKGYIYVLQKI
;
A
#
# COMPACT_ATOMS: atom_id res chain seq x y z
N MET A 1 10.19 43.60 4.22
CA MET A 1 9.81 43.71 5.63
C MET A 1 10.25 42.53 6.50
N GLY A 2 11.09 41.59 6.03
CA GLY A 2 11.63 40.51 6.88
C GLY A 2 10.62 39.43 7.30
N ILE A 3 9.35 39.54 6.88
CA ILE A 3 8.28 38.59 7.19
C ILE A 3 8.45 37.32 6.33
N PRO A 4 8.44 36.11 6.92
CA PRO A 4 8.48 34.87 6.15
C PRO A 4 7.24 34.66 5.28
N GLU A 5 7.38 33.89 4.19
CA GLU A 5 6.36 33.77 3.14
C GLU A 5 5.04 33.13 3.63
N ASN A 6 5.11 32.07 4.44
CA ASN A 6 3.93 31.36 4.92
C ASN A 6 3.08 32.23 5.88
N PRO A 7 3.66 32.89 6.89
CA PRO A 7 2.93 33.84 7.72
C PRO A 7 2.30 35.00 6.94
N ALA A 8 2.97 35.49 5.90
CA ALA A 8 2.42 36.53 5.02
C ALA A 8 1.18 36.03 4.26
N LYS A 9 1.18 34.78 3.78
CA LYS A 9 0.01 34.15 3.13
C LYS A 9 -1.15 33.98 4.10
N HIS A 10 -0.89 33.52 5.33
CA HIS A 10 -1.90 33.41 6.38
C HIS A 10 -2.50 34.77 6.74
N ALA A 11 -1.65 35.80 6.90
CA ALA A 11 -2.10 37.15 7.23
C ALA A 11 -2.99 37.77 6.15
N LEU A 12 -2.61 37.60 4.88
CA LEU A 12 -3.44 38.03 3.75
C LEU A 12 -4.78 37.29 3.71
N TYR A 13 -4.75 35.97 3.90
CA TYR A 13 -5.96 35.16 3.92
C TYR A 13 -6.93 35.55 5.04
N ARG A 14 -6.43 35.72 6.28
CA ARG A 14 -7.29 36.06 7.44
C ARG A 14 -7.83 37.49 7.38
N THR A 15 -7.13 38.40 6.70
CA THR A 15 -7.58 39.79 6.48
C THR A 15 -8.43 39.97 5.21
N GLY A 16 -8.74 38.88 4.51
CA GLY A 16 -9.60 38.90 3.32
C GLY A 16 -9.00 39.62 2.11
N ASN A 17 -7.67 39.64 1.98
CA ASN A 17 -6.94 40.32 0.90
C ASN A 17 -7.30 41.81 0.74
N ASN A 18 -7.75 42.49 1.80
CA ASN A 18 -8.32 43.82 1.71
C ASN A 18 -7.25 44.93 1.59
N ASN A 19 -6.24 44.94 2.48
CA ASN A 19 -5.16 45.93 2.45
C ASN A 19 -3.87 45.34 3.05
N ALA A 20 -2.71 45.73 2.50
CA ALA A 20 -1.39 45.28 2.94
C ALA A 20 -1.06 45.74 4.36
N ASP A 21 -1.41 46.97 4.74
CA ASP A 21 -1.14 47.50 6.09
C ASP A 21 -1.92 46.74 7.17
N VAL A 22 -3.15 46.32 6.84
CA VAL A 22 -4.01 45.53 7.74
C VAL A 22 -3.44 44.11 7.90
N ALA A 23 -2.93 43.51 6.83
CA ALA A 23 -2.26 42.21 6.90
C ALA A 23 -0.96 42.25 7.71
N VAL A 24 -0.17 43.32 7.59
CA VAL A 24 1.06 43.51 8.38
C VAL A 24 0.74 43.69 9.87
N THR A 25 -0.28 44.50 10.18
CA THR A 25 -0.76 44.70 11.57
C THR A 25 -1.19 43.37 12.18
N TRP A 26 -2.01 42.59 11.45
CA TRP A 26 -2.46 41.27 11.89
C TRP A 26 -1.31 40.28 12.09
N TYR A 27 -0.29 40.31 11.21
CA TYR A 27 0.90 39.47 11.35
C TYR A 27 1.65 39.76 12.66
N PHE A 28 1.90 41.02 13.00
CA PHE A 28 2.62 41.37 14.23
C PHE A 28 1.84 40.97 15.50
N GLU A 29 0.50 41.01 15.44
CA GLU A 29 -0.36 40.55 16.54
C GLU A 29 -0.38 39.03 16.71
N ASN A 30 -0.04 38.26 15.67
CA ASN A 30 -0.14 36.79 15.65
C ASN A 30 1.23 36.12 15.38
N MET A 31 2.34 36.86 15.44
CA MET A 31 3.66 36.37 15.00
C MET A 31 4.19 35.19 15.80
N ASP A 32 3.70 35.00 17.02
CA ASP A 32 4.11 33.91 17.93
C ASP A 32 3.36 32.59 17.65
N ASP A 33 2.41 32.58 16.71
CA ASP A 33 1.68 31.38 16.33
C ASP A 33 2.52 30.49 15.39
N ALA A 34 3.06 29.40 15.94
CA ALA A 34 3.84 28.41 15.21
C ALA A 34 3.08 27.76 14.04
N SER A 35 1.75 27.80 14.00
CA SER A 35 0.94 27.28 12.89
C SER A 35 1.08 28.11 11.62
N LEU A 36 1.49 29.38 11.71
CA LEU A 36 1.70 30.28 10.57
C LEU A 36 2.91 29.87 9.71
N ALA A 37 3.82 29.05 10.25
CA ALA A 37 4.94 28.49 9.52
C ALA A 37 4.50 27.35 8.57
N LEU A 38 3.35 26.72 8.82
CA LEU A 38 2.82 25.64 7.99
C LEU A 38 2.23 26.20 6.69
N PRO A 39 2.31 25.44 5.58
CA PRO A 39 1.73 25.85 4.31
C PRO A 39 0.22 26.06 4.47
N LEU A 40 -0.26 27.24 4.08
CA LEU A 40 -1.68 27.58 4.11
C LEU A 40 -2.45 26.66 3.15
N ARG A 41 -3.28 25.78 3.71
CA ARG A 41 -4.26 24.99 2.96
C ARG A 41 -5.55 25.81 2.88
N VAL A 42 -5.79 26.42 1.72
CA VAL A 42 -7.10 27.04 1.45
C VAL A 42 -7.98 26.01 0.73
N PRO A 43 -9.24 25.83 1.15
CA PRO A 43 -10.22 25.15 0.32
C PRO A 43 -10.21 25.85 -1.04
N LYS A 44 -9.90 25.11 -2.10
CA LYS A 44 -9.84 25.64 -3.46
C LYS A 44 -11.19 26.33 -3.72
N ALA A 45 -11.20 27.67 -3.81
CA ALA A 45 -12.39 28.39 -4.19
C ALA A 45 -12.90 27.78 -5.51
N LYS A 46 -14.20 27.46 -5.58
CA LYS A 46 -14.88 26.92 -6.76
C LYS A 46 -14.92 27.95 -7.90
N ASN A 47 -13.77 28.46 -8.31
CA ASN A 47 -13.61 29.32 -9.46
C ASN A 47 -13.30 28.43 -10.66
N ALA A 48 -14.34 28.28 -11.48
CA ALA A 48 -14.34 27.86 -12.86
C ALA A 48 -12.98 27.95 -13.58
N ALA A 49 -12.26 26.84 -13.62
CA ALA A 49 -11.21 26.58 -14.60
C ALA A 49 -11.13 25.06 -14.82
N GLY A 50 -11.73 24.58 -15.91
CA GLY A 50 -11.59 23.20 -16.37
C GLY A 50 -12.82 22.31 -16.18
N ALA A 51 -13.94 22.64 -16.85
CA ALA A 51 -15.06 21.71 -17.06
C ALA A 51 -14.65 20.57 -18.03
N GLY A 52 -13.71 19.72 -17.61
CA GLY A 52 -13.18 18.64 -18.44
C GLY A 52 -12.46 17.50 -17.70
N GLN A 53 -12.38 17.50 -16.37
CA GLN A 53 -11.68 16.46 -15.59
C GLN A 53 -12.55 15.72 -14.56
N ASP A 54 -13.83 16.07 -14.43
CA ASP A 54 -14.72 15.46 -13.41
C ASP A 54 -15.53 14.25 -13.91
N LEU A 55 -15.34 13.85 -15.17
CA LEU A 55 -15.97 12.65 -15.73
C LEU A 55 -14.99 11.50 -15.60
N VAL A 56 -15.05 10.81 -14.46
CA VAL A 56 -14.42 9.49 -14.34
C VAL A 56 -15.08 8.59 -15.39
N ASP A 57 -14.25 8.00 -16.23
CA ASP A 57 -14.71 7.11 -17.30
C ASP A 57 -15.45 5.90 -16.69
N PRO A 58 -16.76 5.75 -16.94
CA PRO A 58 -17.56 4.69 -16.34
C PRO A 58 -17.08 3.29 -16.77
N GLU A 59 -16.40 3.17 -17.92
CA GLU A 59 -15.81 1.90 -18.33
C GLU A 59 -14.65 1.50 -17.42
N LYS A 60 -13.78 2.45 -17.04
CA LYS A 60 -12.65 2.20 -16.13
C LYS A 60 -13.13 1.85 -14.72
N VAL A 61 -14.16 2.53 -14.25
CA VAL A 61 -14.82 2.20 -12.98
C VAL A 61 -15.42 0.80 -13.07
N GLY A 62 -16.13 0.48 -14.16
CA GLY A 62 -16.67 -0.85 -14.39
C GLY A 62 -15.62 -1.96 -14.40
N MET A 63 -14.44 -1.71 -14.98
CA MET A 63 -13.32 -2.65 -14.97
C MET A 63 -12.82 -2.92 -13.54
N MET A 64 -12.61 -1.87 -12.73
CA MET A 64 -12.13 -2.01 -11.35
C MET A 64 -13.19 -2.63 -10.44
N THR A 65 -14.45 -2.21 -10.56
CA THR A 65 -15.57 -2.79 -9.81
C THR A 65 -15.82 -4.25 -10.20
N GLY A 66 -15.60 -4.60 -11.46
CA GLY A 66 -15.62 -5.99 -11.95
C GLY A 66 -14.56 -6.89 -11.31
N MET A 67 -13.46 -6.31 -10.80
CA MET A 67 -12.44 -7.03 -10.01
C MET A 67 -12.83 -7.19 -8.54
N GLY A 68 -14.00 -6.69 -8.13
CA GLY A 68 -14.50 -6.75 -6.75
C GLY A 68 -14.09 -5.55 -5.89
N LEU A 69 -13.57 -4.47 -6.50
CA LEU A 69 -13.23 -3.24 -5.78
C LEU A 69 -14.47 -2.36 -5.59
N PRO A 70 -14.62 -1.67 -4.44
CA PRO A 70 -15.77 -0.80 -4.19
C PRO A 70 -15.73 0.43 -5.08
N GLU A 71 -16.87 0.77 -5.70
CA GLU A 71 -17.01 1.82 -6.71
C GLU A 71 -16.49 3.18 -6.24
N LYS A 72 -16.74 3.54 -4.97
CA LYS A 72 -16.27 4.79 -4.36
C LYS A 72 -14.74 4.88 -4.34
N LYS A 73 -14.05 3.79 -3.96
CA LYS A 73 -12.58 3.74 -3.98
C LYS A 73 -12.04 3.78 -5.40
N CYS A 74 -12.69 3.12 -6.36
CA CYS A 74 -12.31 3.19 -7.76
C CYS A 74 -12.32 4.63 -8.28
N ILE A 75 -13.38 5.38 -7.96
CA ILE A 75 -13.51 6.80 -8.33
C ILE A 75 -12.42 7.65 -7.64
N LYS A 76 -12.19 7.45 -6.34
CA LYS A 76 -11.14 8.17 -5.59
C LYS A 76 -9.74 7.88 -6.14
N ALA A 77 -9.46 6.62 -6.45
CA ALA A 77 -8.19 6.18 -7.00
C ALA A 77 -7.96 6.73 -8.42
N LEU A 78 -8.97 6.69 -9.28
CA LEU A 78 -8.88 7.24 -10.64
C LEU A 78 -8.65 8.75 -10.61
N LYS A 79 -9.28 9.48 -9.68
CA LYS A 79 -9.02 10.91 -9.46
C LYS A 79 -7.60 11.19 -8.95
N SER A 80 -7.08 10.33 -8.08
CA SER A 80 -5.74 10.48 -7.49
C SER A 80 -4.61 10.04 -8.42
N CYS A 81 -4.93 9.26 -9.45
CA CYS A 81 -3.97 8.64 -10.38
C CYS A 81 -4.09 9.18 -11.82
N ASP A 82 -4.53 10.42 -12.00
CA ASP A 82 -4.66 11.08 -13.32
C ASP A 82 -5.46 10.25 -14.35
N MET A 83 -6.53 9.55 -13.91
CA MET A 83 -7.37 8.65 -14.71
C MET A 83 -6.63 7.45 -15.33
N ASN A 84 -5.47 7.08 -14.79
CA ASN A 84 -4.73 5.87 -15.18
C ASN A 84 -5.25 4.65 -14.39
N LEU A 85 -5.72 3.63 -15.10
CA LEU A 85 -6.30 2.42 -14.52
C LEU A 85 -5.28 1.60 -13.70
N GLU A 86 -4.07 1.38 -14.22
CA GLU A 86 -3.06 0.54 -13.58
C GLU A 86 -2.59 1.15 -12.25
N ARG A 87 -2.33 2.46 -12.27
CA ARG A 87 -1.96 3.20 -11.06
C ARG A 87 -3.12 3.29 -10.07
N ALA A 88 -4.35 3.46 -10.56
CA ALA A 88 -5.53 3.47 -9.70
C ALA A 88 -5.73 2.11 -9.02
N MET A 89 -5.49 0.99 -9.70
CA MET A 89 -5.57 -0.33 -9.07
C MET A 89 -4.52 -0.50 -7.96
N ASP A 90 -3.26 -0.17 -8.23
CA ASP A 90 -2.19 -0.22 -7.22
C ASP A 90 -2.49 0.70 -6.03
N TRP A 91 -3.04 1.90 -6.31
CA TRP A 91 -3.49 2.83 -5.29
C TRP A 91 -4.63 2.25 -4.44
N VAL A 92 -5.62 1.61 -5.05
CA VAL A 92 -6.69 0.95 -4.28
C VAL A 92 -6.10 -0.14 -3.40
N PHE A 93 -5.25 -1.04 -3.92
CA PHE A 93 -4.68 -2.14 -3.14
C PHE A 93 -3.82 -1.65 -1.96
N SER A 94 -3.09 -0.55 -2.13
CA SER A 94 -2.30 0.06 -1.06
C SER A 94 -3.15 0.82 -0.01
N HIS A 95 -4.38 1.19 -0.36
CA HIS A 95 -5.30 1.96 0.50
C HIS A 95 -6.64 1.22 0.71
N MET A 96 -6.66 -0.12 0.60
CA MET A 96 -7.86 -0.93 0.81
C MET A 96 -8.35 -0.86 2.25
N ASP A 97 -7.44 -0.61 3.20
CA ASP A 97 -7.73 -0.57 4.62
C ASP A 97 -8.14 0.83 5.12
N ASP A 98 -7.94 1.88 4.32
CA ASP A 98 -8.37 3.23 4.68
C ASP A 98 -9.90 3.31 4.68
N ASN A 99 -10.48 3.87 5.74
CA ASN A 99 -11.92 4.05 5.86
C ASN A 99 -12.46 4.87 4.67
N ASP A 100 -13.58 4.42 4.10
CA ASP A 100 -14.30 5.04 2.99
C ASP A 100 -15.01 6.36 3.36
N ASP A 101 -14.76 6.90 4.55
CA ASP A 101 -15.43 8.12 5.01
C ASP A 101 -14.80 9.35 4.35
N ASP A 102 -15.60 9.98 3.49
CA ASP A 102 -15.43 11.32 2.93
C ASP A 102 -15.46 12.38 4.06
N GLU A 103 -14.48 12.40 4.95
CA GLU A 103 -14.13 13.62 5.69
C GLU A 103 -13.01 14.35 4.97
N PRO A 104 -13.12 15.68 4.78
CA PRO A 104 -12.02 16.47 4.23
C PRO A 104 -10.81 16.29 5.14
N GLU A 105 -9.67 15.90 4.56
CA GLU A 105 -8.38 15.68 5.22
C GLU A 105 -7.88 16.96 5.92
N ASP A 106 -8.45 17.25 7.09
CA ASP A 106 -7.98 18.22 8.08
C ASP A 106 -7.70 17.49 9.40
N SER A 107 -6.87 16.46 9.31
CA SER A 107 -6.27 15.84 10.48
C SER A 107 -5.03 15.06 10.06
N VAL A 108 -3.88 15.60 10.48
CA VAL A 108 -2.60 14.95 10.80
C VAL A 108 -2.13 13.80 9.89
N MET A 109 -0.90 13.98 9.38
CA MET A 109 -0.01 12.88 9.02
C MET A 109 0.19 11.97 10.24
N GLU A 110 -0.73 11.05 10.48
CA GLU A 110 -0.43 9.84 11.21
C GLU A 110 -0.23 8.76 10.16
N GLU A 111 0.99 8.26 10.09
CA GLU A 111 1.31 7.02 9.38
C GLU A 111 0.28 5.96 9.80
N ALA A 112 -0.66 5.64 8.91
CA ALA A 112 -1.55 4.50 9.10
C ALA A 112 -0.73 3.21 8.94
N SER A 113 0.12 2.92 9.92
CA SER A 113 0.83 1.67 10.07
C SER A 113 -0.03 0.59 10.74
N ASN A 114 -1.36 0.68 10.59
CA ASN A 114 -2.29 -0.36 11.00
C ASN A 114 -2.87 -1.03 9.75
N ALA A 115 -1.98 -1.56 8.91
CA ALA A 115 -2.33 -2.81 8.24
C ALA A 115 -2.85 -3.76 9.32
N ASP A 116 -3.94 -4.48 9.06
CA ASP A 116 -4.35 -5.62 9.89
C ASP A 116 -3.24 -6.67 9.81
N VAL A 117 -2.15 -6.44 10.55
CA VAL A 117 -1.04 -7.37 10.73
C VAL A 117 -1.70 -8.61 11.27
N TYR A 118 -1.69 -9.68 10.49
CA TYR A 118 -2.22 -10.97 10.89
C TYR A 118 -1.65 -11.36 12.27
N LYS A 119 -2.42 -11.09 13.33
CA LYS A 119 -2.04 -11.35 14.72
C LYS A 119 -2.46 -12.77 15.06
N CYS A 120 -1.60 -13.73 14.77
CA CYS A 120 -1.82 -15.08 15.24
C CYS A 120 -1.41 -15.20 16.71
N ALA A 121 -2.38 -15.27 17.62
CA ALA A 121 -2.15 -15.40 19.06
C ALA A 121 -1.49 -16.73 19.51
N LYS A 122 -1.29 -17.67 18.57
CA LYS A 122 -0.66 -18.98 18.83
C LYS A 122 0.88 -18.86 18.82
N PRO A 123 1.59 -19.61 19.68
CA PRO A 123 3.05 -19.61 19.70
C PRO A 123 3.63 -19.94 18.31
N GLY A 124 4.80 -19.37 18.02
CA GLY A 124 5.48 -19.45 16.72
C GLY A 124 6.16 -20.80 16.48
N PHE A 125 5.47 -21.92 16.74
CA PHE A 125 5.97 -23.25 16.41
C PHE A 125 5.56 -23.63 14.99
N TYR A 126 6.56 -24.00 14.20
CA TYR A 126 6.37 -24.35 12.81
C TYR A 126 7.11 -25.65 12.48
N LYS A 127 6.53 -26.42 11.56
CA LYS A 127 7.11 -27.60 10.94
C LYS A 127 7.47 -27.27 9.51
N LEU A 128 8.67 -27.64 9.08
CA LEU A 128 9.07 -27.47 7.68
C LEU A 128 8.22 -28.39 6.80
N GLN A 129 7.47 -27.80 5.86
CA GLN A 129 6.54 -28.51 4.98
C GLN A 129 7.12 -28.66 3.57
N SER A 130 7.69 -27.60 3.01
CA SER A 130 8.34 -27.67 1.71
C SER A 130 9.44 -26.62 1.55
N PHE A 131 10.29 -26.81 0.56
CA PHE A 131 11.29 -25.81 0.16
C PHE A 131 11.61 -25.89 -1.32
N ILE A 132 11.97 -24.75 -1.90
CA ILE A 132 12.35 -24.58 -3.29
C ILE A 132 13.86 -24.33 -3.32
N THR A 133 14.58 -25.02 -4.20
CA THR A 133 16.04 -24.91 -4.37
C THR A 133 16.33 -24.36 -5.75
N HIS A 134 17.18 -23.32 -5.82
CA HIS A 134 17.77 -22.86 -7.06
C HIS A 134 19.10 -23.60 -7.30
N LEU A 135 19.14 -24.44 -8.33
CA LEU A 135 20.33 -25.17 -8.74
C LEU A 135 21.10 -24.34 -9.77
N GLY A 136 22.10 -23.60 -9.32
CA GLY A 136 22.96 -22.81 -10.19
C GLY A 136 23.79 -21.83 -9.38
N SER A 137 24.97 -21.46 -9.89
CA SER A 137 25.84 -20.44 -9.30
C SER A 137 25.54 -19.03 -9.82
N SER A 138 24.74 -18.89 -10.87
CA SER A 138 24.35 -17.61 -11.47
C SER A 138 22.99 -17.16 -10.98
N VAL A 139 22.81 -15.85 -10.78
CA VAL A 139 21.48 -15.26 -10.50
C VAL A 139 20.60 -15.14 -11.75
N HIS A 140 21.22 -15.19 -12.95
CA HIS A 140 20.53 -15.03 -14.23
C HIS A 140 20.17 -16.38 -14.86
N ALA A 141 20.71 -17.49 -14.35
CA ALA A 141 20.49 -18.82 -14.89
C ALA A 141 20.66 -19.90 -13.83
N GLY A 142 19.72 -20.82 -13.80
CA GLY A 142 19.75 -22.03 -12.99
C GLY A 142 18.45 -22.81 -13.16
N HIS A 143 18.28 -23.84 -12.34
CA HIS A 143 17.14 -24.75 -12.41
C HIS A 143 16.42 -24.83 -11.08
N TYR A 144 15.11 -24.62 -11.08
CA TYR A 144 14.32 -24.69 -9.86
C TYR A 144 13.76 -26.09 -9.62
N VAL A 145 13.96 -26.59 -8.42
CA VAL A 145 13.41 -27.87 -7.97
C VAL A 145 12.76 -27.68 -6.60
N CYS A 146 11.72 -28.43 -6.30
CA CYS A 146 11.08 -28.35 -5.00
C CYS A 146 11.05 -29.70 -4.29
N HIS A 147 11.15 -29.63 -2.96
CA HIS A 147 11.01 -30.78 -2.09
C HIS A 147 9.80 -30.53 -1.20
N ILE A 148 8.85 -31.46 -1.22
CA ILE A 148 7.62 -31.36 -0.44
C ILE A 148 7.53 -32.59 0.47
N LYS A 149 7.27 -32.35 1.74
CA LYS A 149 6.99 -33.41 2.70
C LYS A 149 5.50 -33.75 2.63
N LYS A 150 5.17 -34.98 2.24
CA LYS A 150 3.78 -35.44 2.12
C LYS A 150 3.65 -36.91 2.52
N PRO A 151 2.46 -37.35 2.97
CA PRO A 151 2.18 -38.78 3.10
C PRO A 151 2.21 -39.41 1.71
N VAL A 152 3.04 -40.43 1.54
CA VAL A 152 3.21 -41.14 0.25
C VAL A 152 2.31 -42.37 0.19
N ASP A 153 2.13 -43.06 1.31
CA ASP A 153 1.25 -44.22 1.41
C ASP A 153 -0.17 -43.78 1.81
N PRO A 154 -1.20 -44.06 0.99
CA PRO A 154 -2.60 -43.82 1.38
C PRO A 154 -3.05 -44.61 2.62
N ALA A 155 -2.39 -45.75 2.91
CA ALA A 155 -2.75 -46.61 4.02
C ALA A 155 -2.16 -46.15 5.36
N ASP A 156 -1.07 -45.38 5.34
CA ASP A 156 -0.44 -44.80 6.54
C ASP A 156 -0.18 -43.29 6.36
N PRO A 157 -1.18 -42.44 6.66
CA PRO A 157 -1.06 -40.99 6.56
C PRO A 157 -0.09 -40.38 7.58
N SER A 158 0.39 -41.17 8.56
CA SER A 158 1.37 -40.70 9.54
C SER A 158 2.81 -40.73 8.99
N ASN A 159 3.07 -41.57 7.98
CA ASN A 159 4.38 -41.71 7.37
C ASN A 159 4.61 -40.66 6.26
N GLU A 160 5.04 -39.47 6.68
CA GLU A 160 5.44 -38.41 5.78
C GLU A 160 6.85 -38.61 5.22
N GLN A 161 6.97 -38.67 3.90
CA GLN A 161 8.27 -38.76 3.22
C GLN A 161 8.53 -37.51 2.35
N TRP A 162 9.81 -37.26 2.08
CA TRP A 162 10.22 -36.17 1.21
C TRP A 162 10.13 -36.59 -0.24
N VAL A 163 9.45 -35.76 -1.04
CA VAL A 163 9.29 -35.99 -2.46
C VAL A 163 9.94 -34.84 -3.21
N TYR A 164 10.87 -35.23 -4.09
CA TYR A 164 11.58 -34.37 -5.00
C TYR A 164 10.77 -34.19 -6.29
N TYR A 165 10.55 -32.94 -6.65
CA TYR A 165 9.85 -32.53 -7.85
C TYR A 165 10.79 -31.72 -8.73
N ASN A 166 11.02 -32.25 -9.93
CA ASN A 166 11.81 -31.64 -10.98
C ASN A 166 11.06 -31.80 -12.31
N ASP A 167 10.26 -30.79 -12.65
CA ASP A 167 9.38 -30.77 -13.81
C ASP A 167 8.53 -32.06 -13.90
N ALA A 168 8.70 -32.85 -14.97
CA ALA A 168 7.99 -34.11 -15.16
C ALA A 168 8.52 -35.26 -14.28
N LYS A 169 9.66 -35.09 -13.60
CA LYS A 169 10.29 -36.12 -12.76
C LYS A 169 9.89 -35.91 -11.31
N VAL A 170 9.27 -36.95 -10.75
CA VAL A 170 8.91 -37.02 -9.33
C VAL A 170 9.60 -38.23 -8.72
N ALA A 171 10.35 -38.02 -7.65
CA ALA A 171 11.10 -39.08 -6.97
C ALA A 171 10.99 -38.97 -5.45
N LEU A 172 11.03 -40.10 -4.76
CA LEU A 172 11.18 -40.13 -3.31
C LEU A 172 12.63 -39.83 -2.95
N THR A 173 12.84 -39.13 -1.84
CA THR A 173 14.17 -38.74 -1.38
C THR A 173 14.27 -38.99 0.12
N ASP A 174 15.25 -39.79 0.53
CA ASP A 174 15.50 -40.06 1.95
C ASP A 174 16.33 -38.95 2.60
N GLN A 175 17.24 -38.32 1.83
CA GLN A 175 18.10 -37.23 2.28
C GLN A 175 17.83 -35.97 1.46
N ALA A 176 16.82 -35.20 1.87
CA ALA A 176 16.57 -33.92 1.23
C ALA A 176 17.68 -32.91 1.62
N PRO A 177 18.13 -32.04 0.69
CA PRO A 177 19.24 -31.12 0.92
C PRO A 177 18.82 -29.91 1.77
N PHE A 178 18.52 -30.15 3.05
CA PHE A 178 18.16 -29.12 4.01
C PHE A 178 19.31 -28.11 4.14
N GLY A 179 19.04 -26.85 3.84
CA GLY A 179 20.01 -25.74 3.94
C GLY A 179 20.50 -25.19 2.60
N LYS A 180 20.18 -25.85 1.49
CA LYS A 180 20.43 -25.31 0.13
C LYS A 180 19.18 -24.70 -0.51
N GLY A 181 18.08 -24.62 0.23
CA GLY A 181 16.83 -24.02 -0.24
C GLY A 181 16.98 -22.51 -0.40
N TYR A 182 16.32 -21.99 -1.42
CA TYR A 182 16.15 -20.56 -1.65
C TYR A 182 14.91 -20.03 -0.94
N ILE A 183 13.77 -20.74 -1.07
CA ILE A 183 12.50 -20.37 -0.42
C ILE A 183 12.04 -21.55 0.44
N TYR A 184 11.61 -21.26 1.67
CA TYR A 184 11.12 -22.25 2.62
C TYR A 184 9.67 -21.97 2.98
N VAL A 185 8.85 -23.01 2.99
CA VAL A 185 7.45 -22.96 3.41
C VAL A 185 7.31 -23.74 4.71
N LEU A 186 6.91 -23.03 5.75
CA LEU A 186 6.73 -23.54 7.09
C LEU A 186 5.24 -23.63 7.41
N GLN A 187 4.79 -24.81 7.79
CA GLN A 187 3.43 -25.02 8.25
C GLN A 187 3.37 -24.81 9.76
N LYS A 188 2.43 -23.97 10.20
CA LYS A 188 2.20 -23.76 11.63
C LYS A 188 1.65 -25.03 12.26
N ILE A 189 2.16 -25.39 13.45
CA ILE A 189 1.71 -26.53 14.26
C ILE A 189 0.50 -26.11 15.12
#